data_AF-A0A819HGB7-F1
#
_entry.id   AF-A0A819HGB7-F1
#
_cell.length_a   1.000
_cell.length_b   1.000
_cell.length_c   1.000
_cell.angle_alpha   90.00
_cell.angle_beta   90.00
_cell.angle_gamma   90.00
#
_symmetry.space_group_name_H-M   'P 1'
#
loop_
_entity.id
_entity.type
_entity.pdbx_description
1 polymer ?
#
loop_
_entity_poly.entity_id
_entity_poly.type
_entity_poly.pdbx_seq_one_letter_code
_entity_poly.pdbx_strand_id
1 'polypeptide(L)'
;MMFTDEKLFNRNGYLKSKNDVIWANSKSEADVDNGIYAKEKFPVLFMVARGATWNGLTTPYFFETDEHLNGEMYSRKLLSFYKVEGDRLFGDQNWCLQQDGAISHTNRWPPNSPELNPLDYSIWDSINKNIDYEKVQTKDDLEKEIMKSWKSIDMDYVRQ
;
A
#
# COMPACT_ATOMS: atom_id res chain seq x y z
N MET A 1 3.32 16.52 9.51
CA MET A 1 3.64 16.02 8.16
C MET A 1 2.82 14.77 7.92
N MET A 2 2.24 14.66 6.73
CA MET A 2 1.53 13.47 6.25
C MET A 2 2.36 12.83 5.15
N PHE A 3 2.75 11.58 5.35
CA PHE A 3 3.38 10.75 4.33
C PHE A 3 2.28 10.05 3.55
N THR A 4 2.36 10.03 2.22
CA THR A 4 1.40 9.33 1.38
C THR A 4 2.08 8.39 0.42
N ASP A 5 1.35 7.36 0.00
CA ASP A 5 1.81 6.40 -0.98
C ASP A 5 0.64 5.63 -1.61
N GLU A 6 0.89 5.06 -2.79
CA GLU A 6 -0.04 4.26 -3.57
C GLU A 6 0.53 2.86 -3.83
N LYS A 7 -0.26 1.83 -3.50
CA LYS A 7 0.15 0.43 -3.69
C LYS A 7 -0.85 -0.38 -4.49
N LEU A 8 -0.34 -1.18 -5.42
CA LEU A 8 -1.10 -2.16 -6.17
C LEU A 8 -1.19 -3.47 -5.38
N PHE A 9 -2.42 -3.95 -5.21
CA PHE A 9 -2.75 -5.25 -4.64
C PHE A 9 -3.35 -6.17 -5.71
N ASN A 10 -3.20 -7.47 -5.51
CA ASN A 10 -3.89 -8.48 -6.31
C ASN A 10 -4.21 -9.71 -5.45
N ARG A 11 -5.05 -10.60 -6.00
CA ARG A 11 -5.50 -11.81 -5.29
C ARG A 11 -4.41 -12.87 -5.13
N ASN A 12 -3.34 -12.85 -5.93
CA ASN A 12 -2.26 -13.85 -5.82
C ASN A 12 -1.42 -13.69 -4.55
N GLY A 13 -1.75 -12.71 -3.70
CA GLY A 13 -1.09 -12.53 -2.42
C GLY A 13 0.23 -11.79 -2.52
N TYR A 14 0.88 -11.72 -1.37
CA TYR A 14 2.16 -11.07 -1.21
C TYR A 14 3.31 -12.07 -1.33
N LEU A 15 3.99 -12.04 -2.46
CA LEU A 15 5.22 -12.80 -2.67
C LEU A 15 6.38 -11.84 -2.92
N LYS A 16 7.28 -11.71 -1.95
CA LYS A 16 8.55 -11.01 -2.19
C LYS A 16 9.46 -11.98 -2.93
N SER A 17 9.31 -12.09 -4.25
CA SER A 17 10.15 -12.99 -5.06
C SER A 17 11.67 -12.74 -4.92
N LYS A 18 12.08 -11.59 -4.38
CA LYS A 18 13.49 -11.27 -4.07
C LYS A 18 13.93 -11.67 -2.65
N ASN A 19 13.00 -11.83 -1.70
CA ASN A 19 13.30 -12.10 -0.29
C ASN A 19 12.75 -13.44 0.21
N ASP A 20 11.76 -14.04 -0.47
CA ASP A 20 11.25 -15.39 -0.21
C ASP A 20 12.11 -16.41 -0.98
N VAL A 21 13.35 -16.58 -0.53
CA VAL A 21 14.29 -17.55 -1.09
C VAL A 21 14.28 -18.80 -0.23
N ILE A 22 13.94 -19.94 -0.83
CA ILE A 22 14.03 -21.25 -0.19
C ILE A 22 15.38 -21.86 -0.57
N TRP A 23 16.12 -22.32 0.44
CA TRP A 23 17.33 -23.11 0.23
C TRP A 23 16.95 -24.59 0.15
N ALA A 24 17.09 -25.19 -1.03
CA ALA A 24 16.80 -26.60 -1.25
C ALA A 24 17.94 -27.24 -2.06
N ASN A 25 18.22 -28.52 -1.81
CA ASN A 25 19.27 -29.27 -2.52
C ASN A 25 18.79 -29.84 -3.86
N SER A 26 17.48 -29.80 -4.11
CA SER A 26 16.88 -30.20 -5.38
C SER A 26 15.57 -29.46 -5.65
N LYS A 27 15.16 -29.42 -6.93
CA LYS A 27 13.87 -28.86 -7.32
C LYS A 27 12.70 -29.58 -6.64
N SER A 28 12.75 -30.91 -6.55
CA SER A 28 11.70 -31.69 -5.89
C SER A 28 11.58 -31.40 -4.39
N GLU A 29 12.68 -31.04 -3.72
CA GLU A 29 12.66 -30.60 -2.32
C GLU A 29 12.07 -29.19 -2.19
N ALA A 30 12.42 -28.26 -3.10
CA ALA A 30 11.79 -26.94 -3.15
C ALA A 30 10.28 -27.02 -3.42
N ASP A 31 9.84 -27.97 -4.23
CA ASP A 31 8.43 -28.18 -4.57
C ASP A 31 7.61 -28.66 -3.36
N VAL A 32 8.21 -29.46 -2.46
CA VAL A 32 7.57 -29.92 -1.21
C VAL A 32 7.47 -28.79 -0.18
N ASP A 33 8.41 -27.84 -0.20
CA ASP A 33 8.50 -26.73 0.76
C ASP A 33 7.72 -25.47 0.31
N ASN A 34 6.70 -25.64 -0.55
CA ASN A 34 5.91 -24.55 -1.15
C ASN A 34 6.72 -23.53 -1.97
N GLY A 35 7.87 -23.91 -2.54
CA GLY A 35 8.72 -23.02 -3.33
C GLY A 35 8.15 -22.60 -4.70
N ILE A 36 7.07 -23.22 -5.15
CA ILE A 36 6.37 -22.84 -6.38
C ILE A 36 5.02 -22.21 -6.05
N TYR A 37 4.92 -20.91 -6.35
CA TYR A 37 3.68 -20.18 -6.28
C TYR A 37 3.09 -19.97 -7.66
N ALA A 38 1.90 -20.53 -7.89
CA ALA A 38 1.13 -20.25 -9.10
C ALA A 38 0.64 -18.80 -9.07
N LYS A 39 1.03 -18.01 -10.07
CA LYS A 39 0.50 -16.66 -10.29
C LYS A 39 -0.54 -16.71 -11.41
N GLU A 40 -1.70 -16.12 -11.18
CA GLU A 40 -2.67 -15.86 -12.24
C GLU A 40 -2.00 -15.00 -13.34
N LYS A 41 -2.20 -15.38 -14.60
CA LYS A 41 -1.69 -14.64 -15.74
C LYS A 41 -2.57 -13.41 -15.97
N PHE A 42 -1.99 -12.20 -15.86
CA PHE A 42 -2.69 -10.91 -15.89
C PHE A 42 -3.73 -10.75 -14.76
N PRO A 43 -3.29 -10.75 -13.49
CA PRO A 43 -4.21 -10.60 -12.38
C PRO A 43 -4.84 -9.20 -12.41
N VAL A 44 -6.09 -9.11 -11.95
CA VAL A 44 -6.71 -7.81 -11.70
C VAL A 44 -5.94 -7.11 -10.59
N LEU A 45 -5.52 -5.88 -10.85
CA LEU A 45 -4.76 -5.04 -9.93
C LEU A 45 -5.69 -4.01 -9.31
N PHE A 46 -5.67 -3.89 -7.99
CA PHE A 46 -6.41 -2.90 -7.24
C PHE A 46 -5.43 -1.91 -6.65
N MET A 47 -5.49 -0.66 -7.11
CA MET A 47 -4.68 0.40 -6.51
C MET A 47 -5.35 0.86 -5.22
N VAL A 48 -4.53 1.12 -4.19
CA VAL A 48 -4.96 1.66 -2.92
C VAL A 48 -4.01 2.77 -2.51
N ALA A 49 -4.55 3.96 -2.22
CA ALA A 49 -3.77 5.08 -1.71
C ALA A 49 -4.05 5.28 -0.22
N ARG A 50 -3.00 5.64 0.53
CA ARG A 50 -3.05 5.83 1.98
C ARG A 50 -2.19 7.00 2.41
N GLY A 51 -2.45 7.51 3.61
CA GLY A 51 -1.62 8.46 4.31
C GLY A 51 -1.35 8.04 5.76
N ALA A 52 -0.14 8.28 6.22
CA ALA A 52 0.29 8.07 7.61
C ALA A 52 0.78 9.40 8.20
N THR A 53 0.40 9.65 9.46
CA THR A 53 0.79 10.85 10.20
C THR A 53 1.12 10.48 11.64
N TRP A 54 1.82 11.36 12.33
CA TRP A 54 2.03 11.23 13.78
C TRP A 54 0.72 11.18 14.58
N ASN A 55 -0.31 11.89 14.12
CA ASN A 55 -1.60 12.03 14.80
C ASN A 55 -2.55 10.85 14.53
N GLY A 56 -2.22 10.01 13.55
CA GLY A 56 -3.12 8.95 13.11
C GLY A 56 -2.95 8.60 11.65
N LEU A 57 -3.74 7.62 11.24
CA LEU A 57 -3.77 7.11 9.89
C LEU A 57 -5.00 7.66 9.13
N THR A 58 -4.86 7.82 7.80
CA THR A 58 -6.01 8.12 6.95
C THR A 58 -6.88 6.89 6.74
N THR A 59 -8.11 7.11 6.29
CA THR A 59 -8.88 6.04 5.63
C THR A 59 -8.18 5.59 4.32
N PRO A 60 -8.44 4.38 3.79
CA PRO A 60 -7.99 4.01 2.45
C PRO A 60 -8.77 4.80 1.42
N TYR A 61 -8.08 5.17 0.35
CA TYR A 61 -8.70 5.49 -0.91
C TYR A 61 -8.54 4.30 -1.85
N PHE A 62 -9.67 3.71 -2.27
CA PHE A 62 -9.70 2.62 -3.23
C PHE A 62 -10.03 3.18 -4.61
N PHE A 63 -9.22 2.87 -5.61
CA PHE A 63 -9.48 3.27 -7.00
C PHE A 63 -10.45 2.30 -7.67
N GLU A 64 -11.23 2.79 -8.63
CA GLU A 64 -12.00 1.90 -9.50
C GLU A 64 -11.12 1.11 -10.47
N THR A 65 -11.58 -0.07 -10.90
CA THR A 65 -10.76 -1.02 -11.68
C THR A 65 -10.35 -0.46 -13.05
N ASP A 66 -11.11 0.51 -13.58
CA ASP A 66 -10.86 1.23 -14.82
C ASP A 66 -10.18 2.60 -14.60
N GLU A 67 -9.95 3.00 -13.35
CA GLU A 67 -9.29 4.25 -13.01
C GLU A 67 -7.77 4.08 -13.00
N HIS A 68 -7.11 4.67 -14.00
CA HIS A 68 -5.66 4.82 -13.98
C HIS A 68 -5.25 6.10 -13.26
N LEU A 69 -4.21 6.01 -12.42
CA LEU A 69 -3.59 7.17 -11.81
C LEU A 69 -2.96 8.07 -12.88
N ASN A 70 -3.70 9.09 -13.29
CA ASN A 70 -3.23 10.17 -14.15
C ASN A 70 -3.19 11.48 -13.35
N GLY A 71 -2.49 12.49 -13.87
CA GLY A 71 -2.31 13.76 -13.14
C GLY A 71 -3.61 14.51 -12.82
N GLU A 72 -4.67 14.36 -13.61
CA GLU A 72 -5.96 15.02 -13.39
C GLU A 72 -6.74 14.35 -12.24
N MET A 73 -6.85 13.03 -12.27
CA MET A 73 -7.50 12.26 -11.22
C MET A 73 -6.74 12.41 -9.90
N TYR A 74 -5.41 12.38 -9.97
CA TYR A 74 -4.57 12.67 -8.82
C TYR A 74 -4.88 14.03 -8.19
N SER A 75 -4.84 15.10 -8.99
CA SER A 75 -5.02 16.46 -8.49
C SER A 75 -6.45 16.72 -8.01
N ARG A 76 -7.47 16.15 -8.66
CA ARG A 76 -8.88 16.42 -8.34
C ARG A 76 -9.44 15.53 -7.25
N LYS A 77 -9.14 14.23 -7.29
CA LYS A 77 -9.72 13.26 -6.35
C LYS A 77 -8.77 13.02 -5.19
N LEU A 78 -7.55 12.57 -5.48
CA LEU A 78 -6.65 12.07 -4.45
C LEU A 78 -6.08 13.18 -3.56
N LEU A 79 -5.63 14.29 -4.15
CA LEU A 79 -5.14 15.43 -3.38
C LEU A 79 -6.27 16.07 -2.54
N SER A 80 -7.48 16.14 -3.08
CA SER A 80 -8.67 16.60 -2.33
C SER A 80 -8.97 15.69 -1.15
N PHE A 81 -8.87 14.36 -1.35
CA PHE A 81 -9.03 13.37 -0.29
C PHE A 81 -7.99 13.57 0.82
N TYR A 82 -6.70 13.69 0.46
CA TYR A 82 -5.63 13.91 1.46
C TYR A 82 -5.78 15.22 2.19
N LYS A 83 -6.28 16.27 1.53
CA LYS A 83 -6.57 17.54 2.19
C LYS A 83 -7.63 17.38 3.28
N VAL A 84 -8.74 16.73 2.96
CA VAL A 84 -9.83 16.48 3.93
C VAL A 84 -9.34 15.64 5.11
N GLU A 85 -8.59 14.56 4.83
CA GLU A 85 -8.03 13.71 5.89
C GLU A 85 -6.95 14.42 6.71
N GLY A 86 -6.15 15.28 6.08
CA GLY A 86 -5.14 16.09 6.76
C GLY A 86 -5.77 17.10 7.70
N ASP A 87 -6.76 17.86 7.24
CA ASP A 87 -7.50 18.81 8.07
C ASP A 87 -8.21 18.09 9.23
N ARG A 88 -8.71 16.86 9.01
CA ARG A 88 -9.28 16.02 10.07
C ARG A 88 -8.24 15.58 11.11
N LEU A 89 -7.04 15.19 10.69
CA LEU A 89 -5.99 14.62 11.56
C LEU A 89 -5.14 15.70 12.27
N PHE A 90 -5.00 16.88 11.67
CA PHE A 90 -4.20 17.99 12.21
C PHE A 90 -5.07 19.10 12.83
N GLY A 91 -6.37 19.14 12.53
CA GLY A 91 -7.28 20.19 13.00
C GLY A 91 -6.81 21.55 12.50
N ASP A 92 -6.69 22.51 13.41
CA ASP A 92 -6.23 23.88 13.10
C ASP A 92 -4.71 24.00 12.90
N GLN A 93 -3.95 22.91 13.03
CA GLN A 93 -2.50 22.96 12.88
C GLN A 93 -2.09 22.98 11.41
N ASN A 94 -1.08 23.80 11.10
CA ASN A 94 -0.43 23.74 9.79
C ASN A 94 0.25 22.39 9.59
N TRP A 95 0.04 21.80 8.42
CA TRP A 95 0.62 20.52 8.06
C TRP A 95 1.13 20.54 6.61
N CYS A 96 2.02 19.61 6.30
CA CYS A 96 2.59 19.43 4.97
C CYS A 96 2.34 18.01 4.49
N LEU A 97 2.11 17.88 3.19
CA LEU A 97 1.95 16.62 2.47
C LEU A 97 3.31 16.23 1.87
N GLN A 98 3.77 15.01 2.15
CA GLN A 98 4.94 14.40 1.54
C GLN A 98 4.46 13.28 0.61
N GLN A 99 4.98 13.29 -0.62
CA GLN A 99 4.62 12.36 -1.68
C GLN A 99 5.89 11.96 -2.44
N ASP A 100 5.88 10.80 -3.10
CA ASP A 100 7.00 10.39 -3.94
C ASP A 100 7.05 11.25 -5.22
N GLY A 101 8.24 11.42 -5.78
CA GLY A 101 8.46 12.30 -6.93
C GLY A 101 8.05 11.69 -8.28
N ALA A 102 6.99 10.86 -8.32
CA ALA A 102 6.55 10.25 -9.58
C ALA A 102 6.17 11.32 -10.61
N ILE A 103 6.13 10.97 -11.90
CA ILE A 103 5.92 11.95 -12.99
C ILE A 103 4.57 12.69 -12.84
N SER A 104 3.56 12.05 -12.25
CA SER A 104 2.28 12.63 -11.83
C SER A 104 2.39 13.64 -10.69
N HIS A 105 3.50 13.64 -9.97
CA HIS A 105 3.77 14.37 -8.74
C HIS A 105 5.00 15.25 -8.96
N THR A 106 4.86 16.30 -9.78
CA THR A 106 5.95 17.24 -10.02
C THR A 106 6.30 18.02 -8.74
N ASN A 107 7.14 17.47 -7.87
CA ASN A 107 7.85 18.20 -6.82
C ASN A 107 9.15 17.49 -6.35
N ARG A 108 9.99 18.27 -5.67
CA ARG A 108 11.41 18.05 -5.30
C ARG A 108 11.70 16.89 -4.31
N TRP A 109 11.24 15.67 -4.59
CA TRP A 109 11.68 14.47 -3.85
C TRP A 109 12.82 13.78 -4.60
N PRO A 110 13.85 13.21 -3.91
CA PRO A 110 14.84 12.38 -4.58
C PRO A 110 14.14 11.21 -5.30
N PRO A 111 14.40 11.00 -6.59
CA PRO A 111 13.80 9.90 -7.33
C PRO A 111 14.28 8.56 -6.77
N ASN A 112 13.37 7.58 -6.66
CA ASN A 112 13.64 6.21 -6.20
C ASN A 112 14.14 6.07 -4.75
N SER A 113 13.57 6.81 -3.80
CA SER A 113 13.89 6.67 -2.36
C SER A 113 12.71 6.13 -1.52
N PRO A 114 12.28 4.86 -1.74
CA PRO A 114 11.22 4.22 -0.94
C PRO A 114 11.61 4.07 0.55
N GLU A 115 12.90 4.05 0.88
CA GLU A 115 13.42 3.98 2.25
C GLU A 115 13.08 5.19 3.13
N LEU A 116 12.64 6.30 2.52
CA LEU A 116 12.27 7.53 3.23
C LEU A 116 10.77 7.67 3.49
N ASN A 117 9.96 6.69 3.05
CA ASN A 117 8.51 6.68 3.25
C ASN A 117 8.09 5.56 4.22
N PRO A 118 7.50 5.88 5.40
CA PRO A 118 7.01 4.87 6.34
C PRO A 118 5.96 3.93 5.78
N LEU A 119 5.23 4.36 4.75
CA LEU A 119 4.32 3.48 4.04
C LEU A 119 5.07 2.33 3.34
N ASP A 120 6.13 2.64 2.60
CA ASP A 120 6.90 1.69 1.80
C ASP A 120 7.73 0.72 2.63
N TYR A 121 8.47 1.21 3.64
CA TYR A 121 9.43 0.35 4.34
C TYR A 121 8.79 -0.62 5.33
N SER A 122 7.59 -0.34 5.86
CA SER A 122 7.03 -1.12 6.98
C SER A 122 5.51 -1.33 6.94
N ILE A 123 4.73 -0.27 6.73
CA ILE A 123 3.28 -0.30 6.90
C ILE A 123 2.62 -1.19 5.85
N TRP A 124 3.00 -1.05 4.58
CA TRP A 124 2.45 -1.90 3.53
C TRP A 124 2.80 -3.37 3.69
N ASP A 125 4.00 -3.69 4.17
CA ASP A 125 4.41 -5.07 4.44
C ASP A 125 3.56 -5.68 5.56
N SER A 126 3.31 -4.91 6.63
CA SER A 126 2.44 -5.33 7.73
C SER A 126 1.01 -5.57 7.27
N ILE A 127 0.46 -4.73 6.41
CA ILE A 127 -0.90 -4.89 5.88
C ILE A 127 -0.99 -6.16 5.04
N ASN A 128 -0.06 -6.34 4.10
CA ASN A 128 -0.06 -7.50 3.23
C ASN A 128 0.04 -8.81 4.02
N LYS A 129 0.88 -8.87 5.05
CA LYS A 129 1.01 -10.04 5.93
C LYS A 129 -0.26 -10.37 6.72
N ASN A 130 -1.08 -9.37 7.01
CA ASN A 130 -2.30 -9.51 7.80
C ASN A 130 -3.55 -9.79 6.94
N ILE A 131 -3.44 -9.66 5.62
CA ILE A 131 -4.54 -10.01 4.70
C ILE A 131 -4.65 -11.53 4.60
N ASP A 132 -5.85 -12.02 4.87
CA ASP A 132 -6.22 -13.41 4.63
C ASP A 132 -6.63 -13.57 3.15
N TYR A 133 -5.65 -13.83 2.27
CA TYR A 133 -5.88 -13.94 0.83
C TYR A 133 -6.76 -15.13 0.43
N GLU A 134 -6.91 -16.15 1.27
CA GLU A 134 -7.82 -17.27 1.00
C GLU A 134 -9.29 -16.82 0.97
N LYS A 135 -9.62 -15.79 1.76
CA LYS A 135 -10.97 -15.20 1.80
C LYS A 135 -11.23 -14.19 0.70
N VAL A 136 -10.21 -13.75 -0.02
CA VAL A 136 -10.33 -12.71 -1.05
C VAL A 136 -10.82 -13.32 -2.36
N GLN A 137 -12.13 -13.22 -2.62
CA GLN A 137 -12.74 -13.67 -3.88
C GLN A 137 -13.09 -12.50 -4.80
N THR A 138 -13.43 -11.35 -4.20
CA THR A 138 -13.84 -10.13 -4.91
C THR A 138 -13.00 -8.92 -4.52
N LYS A 139 -13.14 -7.82 -5.26
CA LYS A 139 -12.58 -6.51 -4.90
C LYS A 139 -13.02 -6.10 -3.50
N ASP A 140 -14.32 -6.20 -3.21
CA ASP A 140 -14.90 -5.83 -1.93
C ASP A 140 -14.32 -6.63 -0.76
N ASP A 141 -14.00 -7.91 -0.97
CA ASP A 141 -13.37 -8.75 0.06
C ASP A 141 -11.93 -8.30 0.35
N LEU A 142 -11.19 -7.94 -0.70
CA LEU A 142 -9.85 -7.37 -0.56
C LEU A 142 -9.90 -6.02 0.18
N GLU A 143 -10.85 -5.14 -0.16
CA GLU A 143 -11.02 -3.86 0.52
C GLU A 143 -11.34 -4.04 2.00
N LYS A 144 -12.20 -5.01 2.34
CA LYS A 144 -12.54 -5.36 3.73
C LYS A 144 -11.32 -5.86 4.51
N GLU A 145 -10.55 -6.78 3.95
CA GLU A 145 -9.35 -7.32 4.63
C GLU A 145 -8.23 -6.27 4.73
N ILE A 146 -8.06 -5.40 3.73
CA ILE A 146 -7.17 -4.23 3.81
C ILE A 146 -7.63 -3.28 4.91
N MET A 147 -8.93 -3.00 5.00
CA MET A 147 -9.50 -2.14 6.04
C MET A 147 -9.31 -2.70 7.44
N LYS A 148 -9.51 -4.00 7.61
CA LYS A 148 -9.30 -4.71 8.87
C LYS A 148 -7.83 -4.68 9.28
N SER A 149 -6.94 -5.02 8.36
CA SER A 149 -5.48 -5.03 8.59
C SER A 149 -4.95 -3.65 8.93
N TRP A 150 -5.51 -2.60 8.33
CA TRP A 150 -5.14 -1.22 8.62
C TRP A 150 -5.56 -0.77 10.02
N LYS A 151 -6.80 -1.11 10.42
CA LYS A 151 -7.32 -0.76 11.75
C LYS A 151 -6.57 -1.46 12.88
N SER A 152 -5.88 -2.56 12.59
CA SER A 152 -5.05 -3.28 13.56
C SER A 152 -3.62 -2.76 13.65
N ILE A 153 -3.20 -1.79 12.84
CA ILE A 153 -1.85 -1.21 12.93
C ILE A 153 -1.74 -0.39 14.21
N ASP A 154 -0.73 -0.72 15.02
CA ASP A 154 -0.39 0.05 16.20
C ASP A 154 0.19 1.42 15.80
N MET A 155 -0.32 2.50 16.37
CA MET A 155 0.21 3.83 16.14
C MET A 155 1.63 3.98 16.70
N ASP A 156 2.00 3.22 17.71
CA ASP A 156 3.37 3.23 18.24
C ASP A 156 4.35 2.58 17.25
N TYR A 157 3.88 1.67 16.38
CA TYR A 157 4.68 1.15 15.27
C TYR A 157 4.88 2.19 14.17
N VAL A 158 3.87 3.03 13.91
CA VAL A 158 3.91 4.09 12.89
C VAL A 158 4.81 5.27 13.31
N ARG A 159 4.98 5.48 14.62
CA ARG A 159 5.73 6.60 15.21
C ARG A 159 7.21 6.31 15.47
N GLN A 160 7.66 5.09 15.25
CA GLN A 160 9.05 4.65 15.48
C GLN A 160 10.02 5.17 14.43
#